data_AF-A0A2E1M502-F1
#
_entry.id   AF-A0A2E1M502-F1
#
_cell.length_a   1.000
_cell.length_b   1.000
_cell.length_c   1.000
_cell.angle_alpha   90.00
_cell.angle_beta   90.00
_cell.angle_gamma   90.00
#
_symmetry.space_group_name_H-M   'P 1'
#
loop_
_entity.id
_entity.type
_entity.pdbx_description
1 polymer ?
#
loop_
_entity_poly.entity_id
_entity_poly.type
_entity_poly.pdbx_seq_one_letter_code
_entity_poly.pdbx_strand_id
1 'polypeptide(L)' 'MPKSDVQVAREIVGAFVEECGADAVVIIYSKVKRRKTETFLVPFGNAHTCNALIDYAYENYEPPFPAEEVNESEDEDD' A
#
# COMPACT_ATOMS: atom_id res chain seq x y z
N MET A 1 -18.51 -12.51 -19.27
CA MET A 1 -18.32 -12.44 -17.80
C MET A 1 -17.64 -11.12 -17.49
N PRO A 2 -18.14 -10.32 -16.54
CA PRO A 2 -17.42 -9.12 -16.10
C PRO A 2 -16.06 -9.53 -15.52
N LYS A 3 -15.00 -8.80 -15.87
CA LYS A 3 -13.67 -9.01 -15.28
C LYS A 3 -13.75 -8.71 -13.79
N SER A 4 -13.02 -9.47 -12.98
CA SER A 4 -12.90 -9.11 -11.57
C SER A 4 -12.08 -7.83 -11.43
N ASP A 5 -12.37 -7.02 -10.41
CA ASP A 5 -11.63 -5.78 -10.13
C ASP A 5 -10.12 -6.03 -10.01
N VAL A 6 -9.74 -7.21 -9.50
CA VAL A 6 -8.35 -7.68 -9.40
C VAL A 6 -7.72 -7.86 -10.79
N GLN A 7 -8.47 -8.36 -11.75
CA GLN A 7 -8.00 -8.57 -13.11
C GLN A 7 -7.78 -7.25 -13.85
N VAL A 8 -8.70 -6.28 -13.66
CA VAL A 8 -8.58 -4.93 -14.23
C VAL A 8 -7.38 -4.20 -13.62
N ALA A 9 -7.22 -4.26 -12.29
CA ALA A 9 -6.07 -3.67 -11.62
C ALA A 9 -4.75 -4.27 -12.12
N ARG A 10 -4.68 -5.59 -12.32
CA ARG A 10 -3.49 -6.25 -12.88
C ARG A 10 -3.16 -5.77 -14.30
N GLU A 11 -4.16 -5.56 -15.15
CA GLU A 11 -3.95 -5.07 -16.53
C GLU A 11 -3.42 -3.64 -16.55
N ILE A 12 -3.99 -2.75 -15.73
CA ILE A 12 -3.53 -1.35 -15.62
C ILE A 12 -2.07 -1.29 -15.16
N VAL A 13 -1.74 -2.08 -14.13
CA VAL A 13 -0.37 -2.11 -13.60
C VAL A 13 0.60 -2.77 -14.57
N GLY A 14 0.17 -3.82 -15.27
CA GLY A 14 0.97 -4.45 -16.33
C GLY A 14 1.32 -3.46 -17.44
N ALA A 15 0.36 -2.68 -17.92
CA ALA A 15 0.62 -1.65 -18.93
C ALA A 15 1.61 -0.58 -18.45
N PHE A 16 1.49 -0.15 -17.19
CA PHE A 16 2.42 0.80 -16.58
C PHE A 16 3.84 0.23 -16.46
N VAL A 17 3.97 -1.04 -16.03
CA VAL A 17 5.26 -1.74 -15.94
C VAL A 17 5.94 -1.80 -17.31
N GLU A 18 5.19 -2.13 -18.35
CA GLU A 18 5.68 -2.18 -19.74
C GLU A 18 6.12 -0.80 -20.24
N GLU A 19 5.32 0.24 -20.01
CA GLU A 19 5.63 1.61 -20.45
C GLU A 19 6.87 2.17 -19.75
N CYS A 20 7.03 1.90 -18.46
CA CYS A 20 8.18 2.35 -17.69
C CYS A 20 9.43 1.47 -17.89
N GLY A 21 9.30 0.30 -18.51
CA GLY A 21 10.39 -0.69 -18.61
C GLY A 21 10.90 -1.14 -17.23
N ALA A 22 10.02 -1.22 -16.24
CA ALA A 22 10.39 -1.56 -14.87
C ALA A 22 10.53 -3.08 -14.68
N ASP A 23 11.56 -3.53 -13.98
CA ASP A 23 11.74 -4.96 -13.61
C ASP A 23 10.82 -5.41 -12.46
N ALA A 24 10.36 -4.46 -11.64
CA ALA A 24 9.42 -4.70 -10.55
C ALA A 24 8.66 -3.42 -10.16
N VAL A 25 7.42 -3.58 -9.70
CA VAL A 25 6.57 -2.52 -9.14
C VAL A 25 5.86 -3.06 -7.90
N VAL A 26 5.79 -2.25 -6.84
CA VAL A 26 5.03 -2.57 -5.63
C VAL A 26 4.02 -1.47 -5.38
N ILE A 27 2.76 -1.85 -5.20
CA ILE A 27 1.70 -0.93 -4.79
C ILE A 27 1.43 -1.14 -3.31
N ILE A 28 1.65 -0.10 -2.53
CA ILE A 28 1.35 -0.05 -1.09
C ILE A 28 0.20 0.93 -0.90
N TYR A 29 -0.91 0.46 -0.34
CA TYR A 29 -2.02 1.34 0.00
C TYR A 29 -2.65 0.93 1.32
N SER A 30 -3.18 1.91 2.05
CA SER A 30 -3.92 1.67 3.28
C SER A 30 -5.39 2.05 3.09
N LYS A 31 -6.27 1.36 3.81
CA LYS A 31 -7.70 1.63 3.84
C LYS A 31 -8.14 1.73 5.29
N VAL A 32 -8.79 2.85 5.63
CA VAL A 32 -9.40 3.05 6.95
C VAL A 32 -10.86 2.61 6.87
N LYS A 33 -11.27 1.70 7.75
CA LYS A 33 -12.66 1.25 7.89
C LYS A 33 -13.03 1.12 9.37
N ARG A 34 -14.00 1.92 9.84
CA ARG A 34 -14.54 1.87 11.21
C ARG A 34 -13.43 1.78 12.28
N ARG A 35 -12.48 2.71 12.26
CA ARG A 35 -11.32 2.79 13.17
C ARG A 35 -10.25 1.69 13.03
N LYS A 36 -10.34 0.80 12.03
CA LYS A 36 -9.25 -0.11 11.68
C LYS A 36 -8.57 0.35 10.40
N THR A 37 -7.24 0.40 10.42
CA THR A 37 -6.41 0.63 9.23
C THR A 37 -5.91 -0.73 8.74
N GLU A 38 -6.24 -1.07 7.50
CA GLU A 38 -5.72 -2.24 6.82
C GLU A 38 -4.73 -1.78 5.75
N THR A 39 -3.54 -2.35 5.73
CA THR A 39 -2.51 -2.08 4.73
C THR A 39 -2.43 -3.25 3.76
N PHE A 40 -2.36 -2.94 2.48
CA PHE A 40 -2.32 -3.90 1.39
C PHE A 40 -1.06 -3.71 0.57
N LEU A 41 -0.48 -4.83 0.16
CA LEU A 41 0.73 -4.92 -0.65
C LEU A 41 0.40 -5.71 -1.92
N VAL A 42 0.68 -5.14 -3.08
CA VAL A 42 0.49 -5.81 -4.37
C VAL A 42 1.81 -5.78 -5.15
N PRO A 43 2.60 -6.87 -5.10
CA PRO A 43 3.87 -6.96 -5.82
C PRO A 43 3.68 -7.42 -7.27
N PHE A 44 4.48 -6.84 -8.16
CA PHE A 44 4.54 -7.17 -9.59
C PHE A 44 6.01 -7.30 -10.03
N GLY A 45 6.33 -8.36 -10.77
CA GLY A 45 7.68 -8.59 -11.30
C GLY A 45 8.56 -9.46 -10.41
N ASN A 46 9.87 -9.19 -10.40
CA ASN A 46 10.84 -9.99 -9.66
C ASN A 46 10.62 -9.92 -8.14
N ALA A 47 10.53 -11.09 -7.48
CA ALA A 47 10.25 -11.19 -6.05
C ALA A 47 11.35 -10.56 -5.16
N HIS A 48 12.62 -10.72 -5.51
CA HIS A 48 13.73 -10.13 -4.74
C HIS A 48 13.72 -8.61 -4.84
N THR A 49 13.50 -8.08 -6.04
CA THR A 49 13.39 -6.63 -6.25
C THR A 49 12.16 -6.06 -5.53
N CYS A 50 11.02 -6.76 -5.58
CA CYS A 50 9.82 -6.34 -4.84
C CYS A 50 10.08 -6.27 -3.33
N ASN A 51 10.74 -7.26 -2.75
CA ASN A 51 11.05 -7.25 -1.32
C ASN A 51 11.96 -6.06 -0.95
N ALA A 52 13.01 -5.82 -1.73
CA ALA A 52 13.89 -4.67 -1.52
C ALA A 52 13.15 -3.33 -1.62
N LEU A 53 12.19 -3.20 -2.56
CA LEU A 53 11.35 -2.02 -2.70
C LEU A 53 10.40 -1.83 -1.51
N ILE A 54 9.86 -2.91 -0.96
CA ILE A 54 9.00 -2.87 0.23
C ILE A 54 9.79 -2.39 1.43
N ASP A 55 10.95 -2.99 1.68
CA ASP A 55 11.82 -2.62 2.81
C ASP A 55 12.24 -1.15 2.69
N TYR A 56 12.69 -0.75 1.50
CA TYR A 56 13.03 0.65 1.23
C TYR A 56 11.85 1.60 1.47
N ALA A 57 10.64 1.25 1.03
CA ALA A 57 9.47 2.07 1.24
C ALA A 57 9.15 2.24 2.72
N TYR A 58 9.22 1.20 3.53
CA TYR A 58 8.97 1.30 4.97
C TYR A 58 10.06 2.08 5.72
N GLU A 59 11.33 1.95 5.32
CA GLU A 59 12.44 2.68 5.93
C GLU A 59 12.42 4.18 5.60
N ASN A 60 11.95 4.54 4.41
CA ASN A 60 12.03 5.91 3.89
C ASN A 60 10.67 6.63 3.88
N TYR A 61 9.62 6.00 4.40
CA TYR A 61 8.32 6.65 4.54
C TYR A 61 8.35 7.61 5.73
N GLU A 62 8.73 8.86 5.49
CA GLU A 62 8.44 9.95 6.41
C GLU A 62 6.98 10.40 6.19
N PRO A 63 6.08 10.20 7.16
CA PRO A 63 4.73 10.72 7.02
C PRO A 63 4.80 12.26 6.95
N PRO A 64 4.08 12.91 6.02
CA PRO A 64 4.13 14.36 5.83
C PRO A 64 3.64 15.16 7.05
N PHE A 65 2.99 14.48 7.99
CA PHE A 65 2.66 15.01 9.31
C PHE A 65 3.01 13.92 10.33
N PRO A 66 3.68 14.24 11.45
CA PRO A 66 3.79 13.29 12.55
C PRO A 66 2.37 12.86 12.93
N ALA A 67 2.14 11.56 13.05
CA ALA A 67 0.88 11.04 13.55
C ALA A 67 0.68 11.67 14.92
N GLU A 68 -0.28 12.60 15.04
CA GLU A 68 -0.72 13.06 16.35
C GLU A 68 -1.20 11.79 17.06
N GLU A 69 -0.50 11.41 18.13
CA GLU A 69 -0.97 10.39 19.05
C GLU A 69 -2.34 10.86 19.51
N VAL A 70 -3.39 10.24 18.96
CA VAL A 70 -4.76 10.46 19.42
C VAL A 70 -4.76 9.85 20.81
N ASN A 71 -4.46 10.68 21.80
CA ASN A 71 -4.58 10.31 23.19
C ASN A 71 -6.06 10.02 23.39
N GLU A 72 -6.44 8.74 23.40
CA GLU A 72 -7.76 8.30 23.81
C GLU A 72 -7.88 8.71 25.29
N SER A 73 -8.31 9.95 25.53
CA SER A 73 -8.74 10.38 26.85
C SER A 73 -9.84 9.42 27.27
N GLU A 74 -9.50 8.56 28.23
CA GLU A 74 -10.43 7.70 28.94
C GLU A 74 -11.55 8.57 29.50
N ASP A 75 -12.69 8.59 28.79
CA ASP A 75 -13.97 8.95 29.38
C ASP A 75 -14.33 7.85 30.39
N GLU A 76 -13.85 7.97 31.63
CA GLU A 76 -14.52 7.36 32.78
C GLU A 76 -15.33 8.45 33.48
N ASP A 77 -16.60 8.50 33.08
CA ASP A 77 -17.70 9.20 33.73
C ASP A 77 -17.79 8.86 35.23
N ASP A 78 -18.04 9.90 36.04
CA ASP A 78 -18.49 9.87 37.45
C ASP A 78 -19.85 9.13 37.62
#